data_AF-A0A2E9WTP6-F1
#
_entry.id   AF-A0A2E9WTP6-F1
#
_cell.length_a   1.000
_cell.length_b   1.000
_cell.length_c   1.000
_cell.angle_alpha   90.00
_cell.angle_beta   90.00
_cell.angle_gamma   90.00
#
_symmetry.space_group_name_H-M   'P 1'
#
loop_
_entity.id
_entity.type
_entity.pdbx_description
1 polymer ?
#
loop_
_entity_poly.entity_id
_entity_poly.type
_entity_poly.pdbx_seq_one_letter_code
_entity_poly.pdbx_strand_id
1 'polypeptide(L)'
;MYRILNIFSIAVFVAFISKSKFGRNMQAYRIDGVVRQGKTNQDFCIDLVAENEDQVREKVYSNFGSRHGAKRRYITINSITSIDPSESSAPVVVSHFRDK
;
A
#
# COMPACT_ATOMS: atom_id res chain seq x y z
N MET A 1 22.82 11.04 54.84
CA MET A 1 22.20 11.84 53.77
C MET A 1 23.12 11.85 52.56
N TYR A 2 22.92 10.98 51.57
CA TYR A 2 23.36 11.17 50.17
C TYR A 2 22.37 10.43 49.27
N ARG A 3 21.71 11.20 48.40
CA ARG A 3 20.57 10.81 47.57
C ARG A 3 21.10 10.49 46.18
N ILE A 4 21.07 9.22 45.80
CA ILE A 4 21.47 8.75 44.46
C ILE A 4 20.19 8.55 43.65
N LEU A 5 19.95 9.46 42.70
CA LEU A 5 18.96 9.30 41.64
C LEU A 5 19.44 8.22 40.68
N ASN A 6 18.72 7.10 40.60
CA ASN A 6 19.00 6.06 39.64
C ASN A 6 18.03 6.17 38.44
N ILE A 7 18.52 6.86 37.41
CA ILE A 7 18.41 6.59 35.97
C ILE A 7 17.08 5.97 35.50
N PHE A 8 16.28 6.80 34.81
CA PHE A 8 15.14 6.42 34.00
C PHE A 8 15.50 5.27 33.03
N SER A 9 14.96 4.08 33.29
CA SER A 9 14.97 2.97 32.35
C SER A 9 13.96 3.28 31.23
N ILE A 10 14.44 3.89 30.15
CA ILE A 10 13.66 4.10 28.93
C ILE A 10 13.59 2.76 28.19
N ALA A 11 12.59 1.95 28.54
CA ALA A 11 12.19 0.82 27.73
C ALA A 11 11.29 1.33 26.59
N VAL A 12 11.89 1.76 25.48
CA VAL A 12 11.17 1.92 24.21
C VAL A 12 10.99 0.52 23.62
N PHE A 13 9.98 -0.19 24.11
CA PHE A 13 9.54 -1.45 23.53
C PHE A 13 8.47 -1.12 22.47
N VAL A 14 8.90 -0.66 21.28
CA VAL A 14 8.01 -0.59 20.12
C VAL A 14 7.80 -2.02 19.61
N ALA A 15 6.89 -2.73 20.26
CA ALA A 15 6.34 -3.99 19.77
C ALA A 15 4.93 -3.73 19.26
N PHE A 16 4.83 -3.17 18.06
CA PHE A 16 3.60 -3.25 17.26
C PHE A 16 3.94 -3.87 15.91
N ILE A 17 4.36 -5.14 15.94
CA ILE A 17 4.19 -6.00 14.77
C ILE A 17 2.88 -6.74 15.01
N SER A 18 1.76 -6.04 14.78
CA SER A 18 0.50 -6.72 14.51
C SER A 18 0.66 -7.39 13.16
N LYS A 19 1.22 -8.60 13.15
CA LYS A 19 1.19 -9.47 11.99
C LYS A 19 -0.25 -9.96 11.90
N SER A 20 -1.11 -9.20 11.24
CA SER A 20 -2.51 -9.55 11.06
C SER A 20 -2.60 -10.93 10.43
N LYS A 21 -3.35 -11.81 11.09
CA LYS A 21 -3.92 -13.01 10.50
C LYS A 21 -4.91 -12.55 9.42
N PHE A 22 -4.44 -12.27 8.21
CA PHE A 22 -5.27 -11.78 7.13
C PHE A 22 -6.25 -12.88 6.69
N GLY A 23 -7.54 -12.57 6.83
CA GLY A 23 -8.62 -13.37 6.26
C GLY A 23 -8.53 -13.36 4.73
N ARG A 24 -8.85 -14.49 4.11
CA ARG A 24 -8.73 -14.79 2.67
C ARG A 24 -9.76 -14.05 1.80
N ASN A 25 -10.09 -12.79 2.12
CA ASN A 25 -11.07 -12.02 1.36
C ASN A 25 -10.37 -10.94 0.54
N MET A 26 -10.25 -11.20 -0.75
CA MET A 26 -9.76 -10.24 -1.74
C MET A 26 -10.76 -9.09 -1.90
N GLN A 27 -10.25 -7.87 -1.88
CA GLN A 27 -11.00 -6.62 -2.00
C GLN A 27 -10.48 -5.81 -3.20
N ALA A 28 -11.35 -4.96 -3.76
CA ALA A 28 -10.98 -4.01 -4.80
C ALA A 28 -10.54 -2.69 -4.16
N TYR A 29 -9.43 -2.14 -4.66
CA TYR A 29 -8.88 -0.88 -4.20
C TYR A 29 -8.65 0.04 -5.39
N ARG A 30 -8.98 1.32 -5.24
CA ARG A 30 -8.57 2.41 -6.11
C ARG A 30 -7.36 3.11 -5.50
N ILE A 31 -6.36 3.36 -6.32
CA ILE A 31 -5.10 3.96 -5.93
C ILE A 31 -4.87 5.19 -6.78
N ASP A 32 -4.70 6.33 -6.13
CA ASP A 32 -4.26 7.56 -6.77
C ASP A 32 -2.84 7.88 -6.33
N GLY A 33 -2.04 8.36 -7.26
CA GLY A 33 -0.65 8.69 -6.99
C GLY A 33 0.00 9.42 -8.13
N VAL A 34 1.29 9.65 -7.96
CA VAL A 34 2.13 10.36 -8.93
C VAL A 34 3.37 9.53 -9.19
N VAL A 35 3.70 9.32 -10.45
CA VAL A 35 4.97 8.72 -10.87
C VAL A 35 5.81 9.77 -11.58
N ARG A 36 7.07 9.90 -11.17
CA ARG A 36 8.03 10.76 -11.86
C ARG A 36 8.59 10.03 -13.07
N GLN A 37 8.30 10.56 -14.26
CA GLN A 37 8.81 10.05 -15.53
C GLN A 37 9.80 11.06 -16.11
N GLY A 38 11.08 10.86 -15.80
CA GLY A 38 12.15 11.77 -16.21
C GLY A 38 12.02 13.16 -15.58
N LYS A 39 11.59 14.15 -16.37
CA LYS A 39 11.47 15.56 -15.97
C LYS A 39 10.05 15.94 -15.52
N THR A 40 9.05 15.15 -15.85
CA THR A 40 7.66 15.42 -15.53
C THR A 40 7.14 14.46 -14.46
N ASN A 41 6.13 14.93 -13.74
CA ASN A 41 5.32 14.11 -12.85
C ASN A 41 4.03 13.75 -13.59
N GLN A 42 3.65 12.49 -13.55
CA GLN A 42 2.44 11.99 -14.15
C GLN A 42 1.54 11.40 -13.06
N ASP A 43 0.33 11.92 -12.97
CA ASP A 43 -0.68 11.36 -12.08
C ASP A 43 -1.17 10.02 -12.64
N PHE A 44 -1.44 9.07 -11.74
CA PHE A 44 -2.03 7.78 -12.08
C PHE A 44 -3.21 7.49 -11.15
N CYS A 45 -4.24 6.88 -11.73
CA CYS A 45 -5.36 6.28 -11.02
C CYS A 45 -5.48 4.84 -11.53
N ILE A 46 -5.27 3.86 -10.66
CA ILE A 46 -5.36 2.44 -11.02
C ILE A 46 -6.19 1.68 -9.99
N ASP A 47 -6.98 0.73 -10.48
CA ASP A 47 -7.76 -0.17 -9.62
C ASP A 47 -7.07 -1.53 -9.56
N LEU A 48 -6.88 -2.06 -8.35
CA LEU A 48 -6.20 -3.33 -8.09
C LEU A 48 -7.00 -4.18 -7.12
N VAL A 49 -6.89 -5.50 -7.27
CA VAL A 49 -7.43 -6.45 -6.29
C VAL A 49 -6.32 -6.90 -5.36
N ALA A 50 -6.54 -6.82 -4.04
CA ALA A 50 -5.58 -7.25 -3.03
C ALA A 50 -6.28 -7.70 -1.75
N GLU A 51 -5.55 -8.34 -0.84
CA GLU A 51 -6.09 -8.75 0.46
C GLU A 51 -6.03 -7.59 1.48
N ASN A 52 -5.04 -6.71 1.33
CA ASN A 52 -4.75 -5.61 2.23
C ASN A 52 -3.98 -4.49 1.52
N GLU A 53 -3.93 -3.31 2.13
CA GLU A 53 -3.22 -2.16 1.56
C GLU A 53 -1.72 -2.38 1.36
N ASP A 54 -1.06 -3.18 2.20
CA ASP A 54 0.38 -3.46 2.01
C ASP A 54 0.62 -4.24 0.72
N GLN A 55 -0.24 -5.22 0.41
CA GLN A 55 -0.19 -5.91 -0.88
C GLN A 55 -0.55 -4.98 -2.04
N VAL A 56 -1.47 -4.03 -1.83
CA VAL A 56 -1.75 -2.99 -2.84
C VAL A 56 -0.47 -2.22 -3.15
N ARG A 57 0.24 -1.73 -2.13
CA ARG A 57 1.50 -0.98 -2.29
C ARG A 57 2.55 -1.79 -3.04
N GLU A 58 2.77 -3.05 -2.66
CA GLU A 58 3.73 -3.91 -3.36
C GLU A 58 3.33 -4.20 -4.81
N LYS A 59 2.03 -4.35 -5.10
CA LYS A 59 1.54 -4.49 -6.48
C LYS A 59 1.75 -3.23 -7.30
N VAL A 60 1.50 -2.05 -6.73
CA VAL A 60 1.78 -0.76 -7.38
C VAL A 60 3.26 -0.68 -7.74
N TYR A 61 4.15 -0.91 -6.78
CA TYR A 61 5.60 -0.86 -7.03
C TYR A 61 6.06 -1.91 -8.04
N SER A 62 5.53 -3.13 -7.98
CA SER A 62 5.87 -4.19 -8.92
C SER A 62 5.39 -3.88 -10.33
N ASN A 63 4.19 -3.32 -10.48
CA ASN A 63 3.63 -2.93 -11.78
C ASN A 63 4.48 -1.84 -12.44
N PHE A 64 4.75 -0.74 -11.73
CA PHE A 64 5.58 0.34 -12.24
C PHE A 64 7.06 -0.05 -12.40
N GLY A 65 7.58 -0.92 -11.53
CA GLY A 65 8.95 -1.42 -11.64
C GLY A 65 9.15 -2.31 -12.85
N SER A 66 8.31 -3.34 -13.04
CA SER A 66 8.47 -4.33 -14.12
C SER A 66 8.06 -3.80 -15.50
N ARG A 67 6.95 -3.06 -15.59
CA ARG A 67 6.44 -2.56 -16.88
C ARG A 67 7.07 -1.25 -17.32
N HIS A 68 7.47 -0.41 -16.37
CA HIS A 68 7.91 0.95 -16.65
C HIS A 68 9.32 1.27 -16.14
N GLY A 69 10.02 0.32 -15.50
CA GLY A 69 11.36 0.54 -14.96
C GLY A 69 11.43 1.59 -13.86
N ALA A 70 10.29 1.95 -13.26
CA ALA A 70 10.22 3.03 -12.29
C ALA A 70 10.81 2.58 -10.95
N LYS A 71 11.79 3.34 -10.44
CA LYS A 71 12.34 3.11 -9.10
C LYS A 71 11.30 3.50 -8.06
N ARG A 72 11.20 2.74 -6.96
CA ARG A 72 10.26 3.00 -5.85
C ARG A 72 10.26 4.45 -5.36
N ARG A 73 11.43 5.09 -5.29
CA ARG A 73 11.60 6.51 -4.88
C ARG A 73 10.96 7.54 -5.82
N TYR A 74 10.53 7.13 -7.01
CA TYR A 74 9.87 7.98 -8.01
C TYR A 74 8.36 7.75 -8.05
N ILE A 75 7.83 6.92 -7.17
CA ILE A 75 6.40 6.60 -7.09
C ILE A 75 5.89 7.11 -5.74
N THR A 76 5.00 8.09 -5.78
CA THR A 76 4.28 8.61 -4.63
C THR A 76 2.85 8.08 -4.69
N ILE A 77 2.41 7.39 -3.65
CA ILE A 77 1.01 6.97 -3.51
C ILE A 77 0.32 8.02 -2.63
N ASN A 78 -0.70 8.68 -3.17
CA ASN A 78 -1.42 9.74 -2.48
C ASN A 78 -2.56 9.16 -1.63
N SER A 79 -3.34 8.24 -2.19
CA SER A 79 -4.48 7.59 -1.53
C SER A 79 -4.60 6.14 -1.94
N ILE A 80 -5.09 5.33 -1.01
CA ILE A 80 -5.56 3.97 -1.25
C ILE A 80 -6.95 3.90 -0.66
N THR A 81 -7.95 3.56 -1.46
CA THR A 81 -9.35 3.53 -1.04
C THR A 81 -9.98 2.22 -1.46
N SER A 82 -10.65 1.55 -0.53
CA SER A 82 -11.45 0.35 -0.84
C SER A 82 -12.71 0.76 -1.59
N ILE A 83 -13.00 0.09 -2.70
CA ILE A 83 -14.16 0.39 -3.57
C ILE A 83 -15.00 -0.86 -3.76
N ASP A 84 -16.28 -0.68 -4.14
CA ASP A 84 -17.11 -1.80 -4.60
C ASP A 84 -16.57 -2.28 -5.95
N PRO A 85 -16.34 -3.60 -6.15
CA PRO A 85 -15.91 -4.15 -7.43
C PRO A 85 -16.78 -3.73 -8.63
N SER A 86 -18.07 -3.46 -8.41
CA SER A 86 -19.04 -3.06 -9.42
C SER A 86 -18.80 -1.64 -9.98
N GLU A 87 -18.10 -0.79 -9.22
CA GLU A 87 -17.77 0.59 -9.63
C GLU A 87 -16.49 0.67 -10.48
N SER A 88 -15.75 -0.44 -10.60
CA SER A 88 -14.50 -0.48 -11.37
C SER A 88 -14.71 -1.04 -12.77
N SER A 89 -14.13 -0.37 -13.76
CA SER A 89 -14.02 -0.87 -15.13
C SER A 89 -12.68 -1.57 -15.41
N ALA A 90 -11.80 -1.70 -14.42
CA ALA A 90 -10.48 -2.27 -14.62
C ALA A 90 -10.57 -3.78 -14.90
N PRO A 91 -9.93 -4.29 -15.98
CA PRO A 91 -10.03 -5.70 -16.36
C PRO A 91 -9.63 -6.68 -15.25
N VAL A 92 -8.64 -6.30 -14.42
CA VAL A 92 -8.17 -7.12 -13.29
C VAL A 92 -9.23 -7.25 -12.19
N VAL A 93 -10.02 -6.22 -11.95
CA VAL A 93 -11.09 -6.23 -10.94
C VAL A 93 -12.27 -7.02 -11.50
N VAL A 94 -12.75 -6.66 -12.69
CA VAL A 94 -13.86 -7.35 -13.35
C VAL A 94 -13.58 -8.86 -13.47
N SER A 95 -12.40 -9.24 -13.95
CA SER A 95 -12.04 -10.65 -14.09
C SER A 95 -11.99 -11.41 -12.76
N HIS A 96 -11.69 -10.75 -11.64
CA HIS A 96 -11.61 -11.42 -10.35
C HIS A 96 -12.98 -11.63 -9.71
N PHE A 97 -13.91 -10.70 -9.94
CA PHE A 97 -15.22 -10.67 -9.27
C PHE A 97 -16.38 -11.14 -10.16
N ARG A 98 -16.16 -11.41 -11.44
CA ARG A 98 -17.22 -11.86 -12.38
C ARG A 98 -17.90 -13.18 -11.98
N ASP A 99 -17.19 -14.08 -11.32
CA ASP A 99 -17.67 -15.43 -10.97
C ASP A 99 -17.96 -15.60 -9.46
N LYS A 100 -18.00 -14.50 -8.69
CA LYS A 100 -18.25 -14.49 -7.24
C LYS A 100 -19.61 -13.87 -6.89
#